data_AF-A0A166WKH4-F1
#
_entry.id   AF-A0A166WKH4-F1
#
_cell.length_a   1.000
_cell.length_b   1.000
_cell.length_c   1.000
_cell.angle_alpha   90.00
_cell.angle_beta   90.00
_cell.angle_gamma   90.00
#
_symmetry.space_group_name_H-M   'P 1'
#
loop_
_entity.id
_entity.type
_entity.pdbx_description
1 polymer ?
#
loop_
_entity_poly.entity_id
_entity_poly.type
_entity_poly.pdbx_seq_one_letter_code
_entity_poly.pdbx_strand_id
1 'polypeptide(L)'
;MYGATKAFNHGFSIGPARELEISPDTRSVDCLAIIPGDLLSQDNSKGISKATPKADYFATRAIYTVRAAIGQRLGEVSPYWRHDLEWKVMGWIGEDIINREVIKIISMRGMRGMTIMRK
;
A
#
# COMPACT_ATOMS: atom_id res chain seq x y z
N MET A 1 3.24 -6.42 12.04
CA MET A 1 4.44 -6.51 11.16
C MET A 1 4.19 -5.94 9.78
N TYR A 2 3.33 -6.54 8.93
CA TYR A 2 3.12 -6.09 7.54
C TYR A 2 2.84 -4.58 7.37
N GLY A 3 1.88 -4.02 8.13
CA GLY A 3 1.55 -2.60 8.06
C GLY A 3 2.70 -1.69 8.52
N ALA A 4 3.41 -2.06 9.59
CA ALA A 4 4.56 -1.31 10.09
C ALA A 4 5.71 -1.26 9.07
N THR A 5 5.97 -2.36 8.36
CA THR A 5 6.96 -2.40 7.28
C THR A 5 6.56 -1.49 6.12
N LYS A 6 5.27 -1.43 5.75
CA LYS A 6 4.78 -0.50 4.71
C LYS A 6 4.96 0.96 5.13
N ALA A 7 4.61 1.31 6.36
CA ALA A 7 4.79 2.67 6.88
C ALA A 7 6.28 3.06 6.96
N PHE A 8 7.16 2.14 7.37
CA PHE A 8 8.60 2.35 7.35
C PHE A 8 9.13 2.62 5.94
N ASN A 9 8.78 1.76 4.97
CA ASN A 9 9.23 1.93 3.59
C ASN A 9 8.74 3.26 2.99
N HIS A 10 7.52 3.67 3.32
CA HIS A 10 6.96 4.95 2.90
C HIS A 10 7.76 6.13 3.45
N GLY A 11 8.01 6.17 4.76
CA GLY A 11 8.85 7.20 5.38
C GLY A 11 10.30 7.18 4.85
N PHE A 12 10.85 5.99 4.63
CA PHE A 12 12.18 5.80 4.05
C PHE A 12 12.26 6.22 2.59
N SER A 13 11.18 6.22 1.82
CA SER A 13 11.20 6.78 0.46
C SER A 13 11.12 8.31 0.47
N ILE A 14 10.34 8.91 1.38
CA ILE A 14 10.14 10.37 1.43
C ILE A 14 11.37 11.12 1.94
N GLY A 15 12.06 10.59 2.97
CA GLY A 15 13.23 11.26 3.56
C GLY A 15 14.36 11.49 2.54
N PRO A 16 14.92 10.42 1.95
CA PRO A 16 15.93 10.50 0.92
C PRO A 16 15.49 11.27 -0.33
N ALA A 17 14.21 11.21 -0.72
CA ALA A 17 13.73 12.01 -1.86
C ALA A 17 14.05 13.51 -1.70
N ARG A 18 13.90 14.04 -0.47
CA ARG A 18 14.22 15.44 -0.15
C ARG A 18 15.72 15.70 -0.15
N GLU A 19 16.51 14.78 0.38
CA GLU A 19 17.97 14.89 0.41
C GLU A 19 18.55 14.88 -1.02
N LEU A 20 18.02 13.99 -1.87
CA LEU A 20 18.42 13.85 -3.27
C LEU A 20 18.11 15.11 -4.08
N GLU A 21 16.97 15.75 -3.84
CA GLU A 21 16.55 16.98 -4.54
C GLU A 21 17.43 18.20 -4.21
N ILE A 22 17.96 18.27 -2.99
CA ILE A 22 18.76 19.42 -2.51
C ILE A 22 20.18 19.41 -3.07
N SER A 23 20.78 18.24 -3.25
CA SER A 23 22.18 18.14 -3.72
C SER A 23 22.28 18.20 -5.25
N PRO A 24 23.15 19.07 -5.82
CA PRO A 24 23.34 19.18 -7.26
C PRO A 24 23.76 17.88 -7.95
N ASP A 25 24.50 17.03 -7.23
CA ASP A 25 25.05 15.78 -7.75
C ASP A 25 23.99 14.66 -7.83
N THR A 26 22.93 14.78 -7.03
CA THR A 26 21.90 13.74 -6.90
C THR A 26 20.51 14.17 -7.37
N ARG A 27 20.30 15.45 -7.71
CA ARG A 27 19.00 15.99 -8.15
C ARG A 27 18.41 15.36 -9.42
N SER A 28 19.19 14.54 -10.12
CA SER A 28 18.75 13.77 -11.29
C SER A 28 18.13 12.42 -10.92
N VAL A 29 18.18 12.05 -9.64
CA VAL A 29 17.64 10.79 -9.11
C VAL A 29 16.29 11.06 -8.48
N ASP A 30 15.24 10.51 -9.08
CA ASP A 30 13.89 10.54 -8.52
C ASP A 30 13.67 9.38 -7.54
N CYS A 31 13.06 9.67 -6.39
CA CYS A 31 12.61 8.66 -5.44
C CYS A 31 11.10 8.77 -5.27
N LEU A 32 10.38 7.67 -5.54
CA LEU A 32 8.92 7.63 -5.56
C LEU A 32 8.41 6.44 -4.74
N ALA A 33 7.60 6.71 -3.72
CA ALA A 33 6.91 5.67 -2.97
C ALA A 33 5.67 5.18 -3.75
N ILE A 34 5.65 3.90 -4.12
CA ILE A 34 4.43 3.28 -4.68
C ILE A 34 3.65 2.65 -3.54
N ILE A 35 2.38 3.04 -3.38
CA ILE A 35 1.51 2.57 -2.31
C ILE A 35 0.52 1.53 -2.85
N PRO A 36 0.81 0.22 -2.72
CA PRO A 36 -0.16 -0.82 -3.05
C PRO A 36 -1.06 -1.14 -1.86
N GLY A 37 -2.37 -1.21 -2.11
CA GLY A 37 -3.31 -1.96 -1.29
C GLY A 37 -3.23 -3.46 -1.58
N ASP A 38 -4.29 -4.20 -1.27
CA ASP A 38 -4.34 -5.63 -1.57
C ASP A 38 -4.33 -5.85 -3.09
N LEU A 39 -3.64 -6.89 -3.53
CA LEU A 39 -3.58 -7.31 -4.93
C LEU A 39 -3.87 -8.80 -5.02
N LEU A 40 -4.66 -9.20 -6.01
CA LEU A 40 -4.85 -10.60 -6.33
C LEU A 40 -3.64 -11.10 -7.13
N SER A 41 -2.83 -11.95 -6.50
CA SER A 41 -1.66 -12.60 -7.09
C SER A 41 -1.69 -14.11 -6.82
N GLN A 42 -0.70 -14.86 -7.34
CA GLN A 42 -0.60 -16.30 -7.06
C GLN A 42 -0.44 -16.56 -5.56
N ASP A 43 0.43 -15.79 -4.89
CA ASP A 43 0.71 -15.91 -3.46
C ASP A 43 -0.33 -15.22 -2.57
N ASN A 44 -1.04 -14.23 -3.11
CA ASN A 44 -2.11 -13.54 -2.41
C ASN A 44 -3.44 -13.79 -3.14
N SER A 45 -4.09 -14.91 -2.80
CA SER A 45 -5.35 -15.35 -3.41
C SER A 45 -6.47 -15.65 -2.42
N LYS A 46 -6.15 -15.78 -1.13
CA LYS A 46 -7.13 -16.14 -0.08
C LYS A 46 -7.51 -14.93 0.76
N GLY A 47 -8.81 -14.78 1.02
CA GLY A 47 -9.34 -13.71 1.88
C GLY A 47 -9.42 -12.33 1.23
N ILE A 48 -9.21 -12.25 -0.08
CA ILE A 48 -9.20 -11.00 -0.83
C ILE A 48 -10.60 -10.68 -1.37
N SER A 49 -10.92 -9.39 -1.45
CA SER A 49 -12.18 -8.93 -2.04
C SER A 49 -12.25 -9.26 -3.53
N LYS A 50 -13.44 -9.59 -4.04
CA LYS A 50 -13.65 -9.78 -5.50
C LYS A 50 -13.35 -8.52 -6.32
N ALA A 51 -13.39 -7.35 -5.67
CA ALA A 51 -13.10 -6.07 -6.30
C ALA A 51 -11.61 -5.70 -6.30
N THR A 52 -10.75 -6.55 -5.72
CA THR A 52 -9.31 -6.31 -5.66
C THR A 52 -8.69 -6.49 -7.05
N PRO A 53 -7.84 -5.56 -7.52
CA PRO A 53 -7.21 -5.67 -8.83
C PRO A 53 -6.23 -6.84 -8.87
N LYS A 54 -6.10 -7.44 -10.05
CA LYS A 54 -5.06 -8.43 -10.33
C LYS A 54 -3.68 -7.75 -10.39
N ALA A 55 -2.64 -8.49 -10.03
CA ALA A 55 -1.27 -8.00 -9.99
C ALA A 55 -0.75 -7.50 -11.35
N ASP A 56 -1.07 -8.19 -12.45
CA ASP A 56 -0.72 -7.82 -13.83
C ASP A 56 -1.35 -6.48 -14.25
N TYR A 57 -2.64 -6.31 -13.93
CA TYR A 57 -3.35 -5.05 -14.17
C TYR A 57 -2.73 -3.91 -13.35
N PHE A 58 -2.45 -4.15 -12.08
CA PHE A 58 -1.83 -3.14 -11.20
C PHE A 58 -0.43 -2.76 -11.67
N ALA A 59 0.41 -3.73 -12.03
CA ALA A 59 1.77 -3.48 -12.53
C ALA A 59 1.76 -2.62 -13.80
N THR A 60 0.85 -2.92 -14.73
CA THR A 60 0.66 -2.12 -15.94
C THR A 60 0.31 -0.68 -15.59
N ARG A 61 -0.66 -0.47 -14.68
CA ARG A 61 -1.04 0.87 -14.23
C ARG A 61 0.11 1.58 -13.53
N ALA A 62 0.85 0.89 -12.66
CA ALA A 62 1.99 1.44 -11.95
C ALA A 62 3.02 2.04 -12.90
N ILE A 63 3.42 1.32 -13.96
CA ILE A 63 4.37 1.81 -14.96
C ILE A 63 3.89 3.11 -15.61
N TYR A 64 2.62 3.17 -16.02
CA TYR A 64 2.07 4.38 -16.64
C TYR A 64 1.97 5.56 -15.66
N THR A 65 1.63 5.30 -14.40
CA THR A 65 1.47 6.38 -13.40
C THR A 65 2.82 6.90 -12.90
N VAL A 66 3.84 6.05 -12.78
CA VAL A 66 5.19 6.45 -12.32
C VAL A 66 5.76 7.57 -13.18
N ARG A 67 5.65 7.47 -14.50
CA ARG A 67 6.15 8.52 -15.42
C ARG A 67 5.47 9.87 -15.18
N ALA A 68 4.15 9.86 -14.98
CA ALA A 68 3.39 11.08 -14.69
C ALA A 68 3.74 11.65 -13.30
N ALA A 69 3.91 10.77 -12.30
CA ALA A 69 4.24 11.15 -10.94
C ALA A 69 5.63 11.81 -10.84
N ILE A 70 6.63 11.25 -11.52
CA ILE A 70 7.97 11.84 -11.63
C ILE A 70 7.90 13.22 -12.30
N GLY A 71 7.20 13.33 -13.42
CA GLY A 71 7.03 14.62 -14.12
C GLY A 71 6.33 15.70 -13.28
N GLN A 72 5.48 15.29 -12.32
CA GLN A 72 4.79 16.17 -11.38
C GLN A 72 5.56 16.36 -10.05
N ARG A 73 6.75 15.76 -9.91
CA ARG A 73 7.54 15.75 -8.67
C ARG A 73 6.76 15.25 -7.45
N LEU A 74 5.95 14.21 -7.63
CA LEU A 74 5.27 13.58 -6.51
C LEU A 74 6.24 12.68 -5.74
N GLY A 75 6.19 12.72 -4.41
CA GLY A 75 6.95 11.80 -3.55
C GLY A 75 6.29 10.43 -3.38
N GLU A 76 5.01 10.32 -3.74
CA GLU A 76 4.24 9.08 -3.62
C GLU A 76 3.19 8.96 -4.73
N VAL A 77 2.81 7.72 -5.03
CA VAL A 77 1.71 7.44 -5.96
C VAL A 77 0.96 6.18 -5.57
N SER A 78 -0.36 6.23 -5.73
CA SER A 78 -1.23 5.06 -5.67
C SER A 78 -1.80 4.79 -7.06
N PRO A 79 -1.30 3.77 -7.79
CA PRO A 79 -1.74 3.46 -9.16
C PRO A 79 -3.21 3.03 -9.27
N TYR A 80 -3.86 2.76 -8.14
CA TYR A 80 -5.25 2.36 -8.07
C TYR A 80 -6.00 3.27 -7.08
N TRP A 81 -6.90 4.10 -7.61
CA TRP A 81 -7.58 5.16 -6.87
C TRP A 81 -8.28 4.69 -5.59
N ARG A 82 -8.77 3.46 -5.55
CA ARG A 82 -9.43 2.92 -4.35
C ARG A 82 -8.44 2.71 -3.20
N HIS A 83 -7.21 2.30 -3.50
CA HIS A 83 -6.17 2.18 -2.48
C HIS A 83 -5.78 3.56 -1.92
N ASP A 84 -5.76 4.60 -2.76
CA ASP A 84 -5.55 5.98 -2.33
C ASP A 84 -6.65 6.44 -1.36
N LEU A 85 -7.91 6.14 -1.69
CA LEU A 85 -9.05 6.44 -0.82
C LEU A 85 -8.97 5.70 0.52
N GLU A 86 -8.66 4.40 0.50
CA GLU A 86 -8.50 3.59 1.71
C GLU A 86 -7.41 4.16 2.63
N TRP A 87 -6.31 4.62 2.06
CA TRP A 87 -5.20 5.23 2.81
C TRP A 87 -5.58 6.57 3.43
N LYS A 88 -6.22 7.46 2.65
CA LYS A 88 -6.68 8.78 3.13
C LYS A 88 -7.74 8.66 4.21
N VAL A 89 -8.67 7.71 4.06
CA VAL A 89 -9.70 7.43 5.07
C VAL A 89 -9.08 6.86 6.34
N MET A 90 -8.09 5.97 6.24
CA MET A 90 -7.39 5.48 7.43
C MET A 90 -6.68 6.60 8.20
N GLY A 91 -6.15 7.62 7.52
CA GLY A 91 -5.58 8.80 8.19
C GLY A 91 -6.62 9.67 8.92
N TRP A 92 -7.92 9.51 8.63
CA TRP A 92 -9.01 10.30 9.23
C TRP A 92 -9.74 9.56 10.35
N ILE A 93 -9.58 8.23 10.44
CA ILE A 93 -10.21 7.42 11.48
C ILE A 93 -9.27 7.36 12.68
N GLY A 94 -9.78 7.66 13.88
CA GLY A 94 -9.04 7.51 15.13
C GLY A 94 -8.43 6.12 15.27
N GLU A 95 -7.18 6.06 15.73
CA GLU A 95 -6.41 4.83 15.85
C GLU A 95 -7.09 3.80 16.78
N ASP A 96 -7.90 4.28 17.72
CA ASP A 96 -8.76 3.52 18.62
C ASP A 96 -9.86 2.73 17.88
N ILE A 97 -10.48 3.34 16.87
CA ILE A 97 -11.52 2.72 16.05
C ILE A 97 -10.92 1.69 15.11
N ILE A 98 -9.78 2.02 14.48
CA ILE A 98 -9.05 1.09 13.59
C ILE A 98 -8.64 -0.16 14.36
N ASN A 99 -8.02 0.00 15.53
CA ASN A 99 -7.60 -1.13 16.36
C ASN A 99 -8.77 -2.05 16.72
N ARG A 100 -9.92 -1.48 17.10
CA ARG A 100 -11.09 -2.27 17.49
C ARG A 100 -11.66 -3.10 16.33
N GLU A 101 -11.74 -2.53 15.14
CA GLU A 101 -12.30 -3.23 13.97
C GLU A 101 -11.30 -4.21 13.32
N VAL A 102 -10.01 -3.87 13.28
CA VAL A 102 -8.96 -4.77 12.80
C VAL A 102 -8.88 -6.02 13.69
N ILE A 103 -8.96 -5.88 15.01
CA ILE A 103 -8.98 -7.01 15.96
C ILE A 103 -10.20 -7.90 15.72
N LYS A 104 -11.40 -7.34 15.46
CA LYS A 104 -12.60 -8.14 15.12
C LYS A 104 -12.39 -8.96 13.86
N ILE A 105 -11.83 -8.36 12.80
CA ILE A 105 -11.59 -9.05 11.52
C ILE A 105 -10.56 -10.18 11.68
N ILE A 106 -9.47 -9.92 12.42
CA ILE A 106 -8.45 -10.94 12.72
C ILE A 106 -9.07 -12.09 13.53
N SER A 107 -9.87 -11.79 14.54
CA SER A 107 -10.54 -12.80 15.38
C SER A 107 -11.52 -13.65 14.56
N MET A 108 -12.32 -13.02 13.68
CA MET A 108 -13.23 -13.72 12.78
C MET A 108 -12.49 -14.61 11.76
N ARG A 109 -11.33 -14.16 11.25
CA ARG A 109 -10.50 -14.97 10.35
C ARG A 109 -9.84 -16.15 11.06
N GLY A 110 -9.36 -15.96 12.29
CA GLY A 110 -8.79 -17.03 13.13
C GLY A 110 -9.79 -18.15 13.41
N MET A 111 -11.05 -17.79 13.70
CA MET A 111 -12.12 -18.79 13.93
C MET A 111 -12.47 -19.58 12.67
N ARG A 112 -12.48 -18.97 11.47
CA ARG A 112 -12.72 -19.73 10.22
C ARG A 112 -11.59 -20.70 9.87
N GLY A 113 -10.35 -20.40 10.24
CA GLY A 113 -9.21 -21.31 10.08
C GLY A 113 -9.31 -22.55 10.96
N MET A 114 -9.79 -22.41 12.21
CA MET A 114 -9.99 -23.53 13.14
C MET A 114 -11.12 -24.49 12.72
N THR A 115 -12.18 -23.98 12.08
CA THR A 115 -13.28 -24.85 11.60
C THR A 115 -12.86 -25.76 10.44
N ILE A 116 -11.86 -25.35 9.65
CA ILE A 116 -11.36 -26.15 8.52
C ILE A 116 -10.38 -27.24 8.99
N MET A 117 -9.70 -27.05 10.13
CA MET A 117 -8.77 -28.05 10.70
C MET A 117 -9.46 -29.12 11.58
N ARG A 118 -10.79 -29.11 11.70
CA ARG A 118 -11.58 -30.09 12.46
C ARG A 118 -12.40 -31.05 11.58
N LYS A 119 -12.12 -31.13 10.28
CA LYS A 119 -12.70 -32.14 9.39
C LYS A 119 -11.63 -33.09 8.89
#